data_AF-A0A415ZVZ8-F1
#
_entry.id   AF-A0A415ZVZ8-F1
#
_cell.length_a   1.000
_cell.length_b   1.000
_cell.length_c   1.000
_cell.angle_alpha   90.00
_cell.angle_beta   90.00
_cell.angle_gamma   90.00
#
_symmetry.space_group_name_H-M   'P 1'
#
loop_
_entity.id
_entity.type
_entity.pdbx_description
1 polymer ?
#
loop_
_entity_poly.entity_id
_entity_poly.type
_entity_poly.pdbx_seq_one_letter_code
_entity_poly.pdbx_strand_id
1 'polypeptide(L)' 'MNEELRQLIDWFENYQVTFNEIRLSECENIFDLRKYIDVHVRSVKRNWDNPTFASDILRLKRLRKVFEERK' A
#
# COMPACT_ATOMS: atom_id res chain seq x y z
N MET A 1 13.42 -13.93 -4.04
CA MET A 1 12.27 -13.32 -3.34
C MET A 1 12.69 -11.96 -2.85
N ASN A 2 11.98 -10.92 -3.28
CA ASN A 2 12.38 -9.55 -3.01
C ASN A 2 12.14 -9.21 -1.53
N GLU A 3 13.22 -9.05 -0.77
CA GLU A 3 13.19 -8.78 0.68
C GLU A 3 12.50 -7.45 0.98
N GLU A 4 12.67 -6.43 0.13
CA GLU A 4 11.97 -5.16 0.27
C GLU A 4 10.46 -5.32 0.17
N LEU A 5 9.99 -6.24 -0.68
CA LEU A 5 8.57 -6.47 -0.90
C LEU A 5 7.92 -7.12 0.32
N ARG A 6 8.64 -8.06 0.96
CA ARG A 6 8.21 -8.66 2.23
C ARG A 6 8.09 -7.62 3.32
N GLN A 7 9.13 -6.81 3.50
CA GLN A 7 9.12 -5.72 4.48
C GLN A 7 7.98 -4.73 4.23
N LEU A 8 7.65 -4.44 2.96
CA LEU A 8 6.52 -3.58 2.62
C LEU A 8 5.18 -4.19 3.06
N ILE A 9 4.96 -5.48 2.79
CA ILE A 9 3.74 -6.19 3.19
C ILE A 9 3.65 -6.23 4.72
N ASP A 10 4.72 -6.66 5.39
CA ASP A 10 4.76 -6.77 6.85
C ASP A 10 4.49 -5.41 7.51
N TRP A 11 5.02 -4.32 6.93
CA TRP A 11 4.74 -2.97 7.40
C TRP A 11 3.24 -2.65 7.37
N PHE A 12 2.55 -2.95 6.26
CA PHE A 12 1.11 -2.69 6.13
C PHE A 12 0.25 -3.62 6.99
N GLU A 13 0.67 -4.87 7.21
CA GLU A 13 -0.05 -5.80 8.08
C GLU A 13 0.01 -5.40 9.55
N ASN A 14 1.09 -4.71 9.97
CA ASN A 14 1.27 -4.23 11.34
C ASN A 14 0.85 -2.76 11.53
N TYR A 15 0.58 -2.01 10.46
CA TYR A 15 0.23 -0.60 10.55
C TYR A 15 -1.24 -0.41 10.96
N GLN A 16 -1.47 0.16 12.14
CA GLN A 16 -2.82 0.44 12.61
C GLN A 16 -3.36 1.74 11.99
N VAL A 17 -4.24 1.60 11.01
CA VAL A 17 -4.91 2.72 10.34
C VAL A 17 -6.03 3.30 11.23
N THR A 18 -5.84 4.52 11.71
CA THR A 18 -6.79 5.25 12.59
C THR A 18 -7.73 6.21 11.86
N PHE A 19 -7.55 6.38 10.54
CA PHE A 19 -8.34 7.26 9.67
C PHE A 19 -8.81 6.50 8.44
N ASN A 20 -9.94 6.91 7.83
CA ASN A 20 -10.51 6.15 6.72
C ASN A 20 -10.23 6.75 5.33
N GLU A 21 -9.94 8.04 5.27
CA GLU A 21 -9.78 8.78 4.02
C GLU A 21 -8.39 9.41 3.93
N ILE A 22 -7.78 9.36 2.74
CA ILE A 22 -6.54 10.06 2.47
C ILE A 22 -6.46 10.57 1.04
N ARG A 23 -6.13 11.85 0.93
CA ARG A 23 -5.78 12.49 -0.34
C ARG A 23 -4.30 12.29 -0.66
N LEU A 24 -4.01 11.58 -1.76
CA LEU A 24 -2.63 11.32 -2.23
C LEU A 24 -2.12 12.38 -3.20
N SER A 25 -3.02 13.10 -3.88
CA SER A 25 -2.73 14.26 -4.74
C SER A 25 -4.00 15.07 -4.94
N GLU A 26 -3.92 16.18 -5.68
CA GLU A 26 -5.11 16.98 -5.98
C GLU A 26 -6.20 16.17 -6.71
N CYS A 27 -5.82 15.19 -7.53
CA CYS A 27 -6.74 14.39 -8.34
C CYS A 27 -6.99 12.98 -7.78
N GLU A 28 -6.39 12.61 -6.64
CA GLU A 28 -6.43 11.26 -6.12
C GLU A 28 -6.80 11.25 -4.64
N ASN A 29 -8.00 10.74 -4.38
CA ASN A 29 -8.54 10.58 -3.04
C ASN A 29 -8.95 9.13 -2.80
N ILE A 30 -8.50 8.57 -1.68
CA ILE A 30 -8.86 7.23 -1.22
C ILE A 30 -9.87 7.40 -0.10
N PHE A 31 -11.13 7.06 -0.36
CA PHE A 31 -12.24 7.18 0.60
C PHE A 31 -12.34 6.01 1.59
N ASP A 32 -11.91 4.82 1.16
CA ASP A 32 -11.86 3.61 1.98
C ASP A 32 -10.44 3.06 1.99
N LEU A 33 -9.65 3.61 2.90
CA LEU A 33 -8.24 3.30 3.03
C LEU A 33 -7.98 1.87 3.47
N ARG A 34 -8.83 1.34 4.35
CA ARG A 34 -8.68 -0.04 4.85
C ARG A 34 -8.87 -1.04 3.72
N LYS A 35 -9.94 -0.89 2.93
CA LYS A 35 -10.19 -1.74 1.77
C LYS A 35 -9.13 -1.56 0.69
N TYR A 36 -8.67 -0.32 0.47
CA TYR A 36 -7.59 -0.05 -0.46
C TYR A 36 -6.32 -0.83 -0.08
N ILE A 37 -5.86 -0.74 1.17
CA ILE A 37 -4.67 -1.46 1.64
C ILE A 37 -4.89 -2.98 1.52
N ASP A 38 -6.02 -3.49 2.02
CA ASP A 38 -6.30 -4.94 2.02
C ASP A 38 -6.27 -5.54 0.60
N VAL A 39 -6.93 -4.90 -0.37
CA VAL A 39 -6.96 -5.38 -1.77
C VAL A 39 -5.55 -5.42 -2.38
N HIS A 40 -4.77 -4.36 -2.19
CA HIS A 40 -3.44 -4.27 -2.78
C HIS A 40 -2.44 -5.21 -2.08
N VAL A 41 -2.48 -5.31 -0.76
CA VAL A 41 -1.65 -6.28 0.00
C VAL A 41 -1.97 -7.71 -0.43
N ARG A 42 -3.25 -8.08 -0.54
CA ARG A 42 -3.63 -9.43 -1.03
C ARG A 42 -3.18 -9.68 -2.47
N SER A 43 -3.34 -8.70 -3.35
CA SER A 43 -2.87 -8.80 -4.74
C SER A 43 -1.36 -9.07 -4.79
N VAL A 44 -0.57 -8.29 -4.04
CA VAL A 44 0.88 -8.45 -3.98
C VAL A 44 1.28 -9.76 -3.31
N LYS A 45 0.62 -10.20 -2.23
CA LYS A 45 0.91 -11.51 -1.60
C LYS A 45 0.64 -12.70 -2.52
N ARG A 46 -0.37 -12.59 -3.39
CA ARG A 46 -0.72 -13.64 -4.34
C ARG A 46 0.25 -13.70 -5.52
N ASN A 47 0.73 -12.54 -5.98
CA ASN A 47 1.45 -12.42 -7.24
C ASN A 47 2.95 -12.09 -7.08
N TRP A 48 3.39 -11.70 -5.89
CA TRP A 48 4.77 -11.33 -5.55
C TRP A 48 5.41 -10.36 -6.54
N ASP A 49 6.56 -10.73 -7.10
CA ASP A 49 7.37 -9.93 -8.03
C ASP A 49 6.92 -10.07 -9.49
N ASN A 50 5.71 -10.57 -9.74
CA ASN A 50 5.14 -10.66 -11.07
C ASN A 50 4.99 -9.25 -11.68
N PRO A 51 5.63 -8.97 -12.84
CA PRO A 51 5.65 -7.64 -13.46
C PRO A 51 4.25 -7.14 -13.87
N THR A 52 3.29 -8.04 -14.13
CA THR A 52 1.89 -7.66 -14.43
C THR A 52 1.26 -6.89 -13.28
N PHE A 53 1.68 -7.14 -12.04
CA PHE A 53 1.14 -6.53 -10.82
C PHE A 53 2.06 -5.47 -10.21
N ALA A 54 3.08 -5.01 -10.96
CA ALA A 54 4.02 -3.99 -10.47
C ALA A 54 3.33 -2.69 -10.05
N SER A 55 2.18 -2.36 -10.64
CA SER A 55 1.38 -1.18 -10.28
C SER A 55 0.85 -1.25 -8.85
N ASP A 56 0.47 -2.43 -8.35
CA ASP A 56 -0.02 -2.60 -6.97
C ASP A 56 1.10 -2.40 -5.95
N ILE A 57 2.30 -2.89 -6.27
CA ILE A 57 3.51 -2.65 -5.47
C ILE A 57 3.82 -1.15 -5.42
N LEU A 58 3.78 -0.46 -6.56
CA LEU A 58 4.03 0.98 -6.64
C LEU A 58 3.02 1.80 -5.82
N ARG A 59 1.74 1.41 -5.86
CA ARG A 59 0.68 2.04 -5.05
C ARG A 59 0.96 1.90 -3.55
N LEU A 60 1.31 0.70 -3.08
CA LEU A 60 1.67 0.48 -1.67
C LEU A 60 2.94 1.26 -1.27
N LYS A 61 3.98 1.28 -2.12
CA LYS A 61 5.20 2.06 -1.86
C LYS A 61 4.89 3.56 -1.73
N ARG A 62 4.07 4.11 -2.63
CA ARG A 62 3.65 5.52 -2.59
C ARG A 62 2.82 5.82 -1.35
N LEU A 63 1.87 4.94 -1.01
CA LEU A 63 1.03 5.12 0.17
C LEU A 63 1.87 5.13 1.46
N ARG A 64 2.83 4.20 1.58
CA ARG A 64 3.74 4.15 2.73
C ARG A 64 4.55 5.45 2.86
N LYS A 65 5.09 5.96 1.75
CA LYS A 65 5.81 7.25 1.73
C LYS A 65 4.94 8.40 2.26
N VAL A 66 3.69 8.49 1.82
CA VAL A 66 2.75 9.51 2.32
C VAL A 66 2.47 9.34 3.82
N PHE A 67 2.36 8.11 4.33
CA PHE A 67 2.18 7.86 5.76
C PHE A 67 3.42 8.24 6.58
N GLU A 68 4.62 7.99 6.05
CA GLU A 68 5.88 8.38 6.70
C GLU A 68 6.09 9.90 6.70
N GLU A 69 5.71 10.61 5.62
CA GLU A 69 5.81 12.08 5.52
C GLU A 69 4.79 12.84 6.39
N ARG A 70 3.68 12.20 6.76
CA ARG A 70 2.64 12.79 7.62
C ARG A 70 2.89 12.59 9.12
N LYS A 71 3.96 11.88 9.48
CA LYS A 71 4.34 11.60 10.86
C LYS A 71 5.13 12.75 11.46
#